data_AF-A0A0T0M4E7-F1
#
_entry.id   AF-A0A0T0M4E7-F1
#
_cell.length_a   1.000
_cell.length_b   1.000
_cell.length_c   1.000
_cell.angle_alpha   90.00
_cell.angle_beta   90.00
_cell.angle_gamma   90.00
#
_symmetry.space_group_name_H-M   'P 1'
#
loop_
_entity.id
_entity.type
_entity.pdbx_description
1 polymer ?
#
loop_
_entity_poly.entity_id
_entity_poly.type
_entity_poly.pdbx_seq_one_letter_code
_entity_poly.pdbx_strand_id
1 'polypeptide(L)'
;MRLFSISILVCIIYSCSGNHFSQYSQYNTKAYCYEDRQYLCVSNDSLKLKFVSFGGFKFASSDEEFKRLNNKKPKFKNILFYGDDRYIKTDYYVLLDNKKRKKGYAYKDSIIGNRHFTVAVNDSCHESNKKFLLKGLRNL
;
A
#
# COMPACT_ATOMS: atom_id res chain seq x y z
N MET A 1 -36.47 -5.07 -48.90
CA MET A 1 -36.08 -5.44 -47.52
C MET A 1 -34.58 -5.26 -47.36
N ARG A 2 -34.13 -4.18 -46.72
CA ARG A 2 -32.71 -3.99 -46.39
C ARG A 2 -32.57 -4.16 -44.88
N LEU A 3 -31.98 -5.28 -44.47
CA LEU A 3 -31.63 -5.57 -43.08
C LEU A 3 -30.37 -4.78 -42.73
N PHE A 4 -30.52 -3.71 -41.96
CA PHE A 4 -29.40 -3.03 -41.32
C PHE A 4 -28.85 -3.93 -40.21
N SER A 5 -27.70 -4.55 -40.46
CA SER A 5 -26.94 -5.25 -39.42
C SER A 5 -26.28 -4.23 -38.51
N ILE A 6 -26.89 -3.96 -37.35
CA ILE A 6 -26.28 -3.14 -36.29
C ILE A 6 -25.23 -4.01 -35.60
N SER A 7 -23.99 -3.92 -36.07
CA SER A 7 -22.84 -4.49 -35.38
C SER A 7 -22.50 -3.60 -34.19
N ILE A 8 -23.04 -3.92 -33.01
CA ILE A 8 -22.63 -3.30 -31.74
C ILE A 8 -21.24 -3.87 -31.39
N LEU A 9 -20.20 -3.20 -31.87
CA LEU A 9 -18.83 -3.44 -31.45
C LEU A 9 -18.67 -2.85 -30.04
N VAL A 10 -19.02 -3.64 -29.03
CA VAL A 10 -18.68 -3.32 -27.63
C VAL A 10 -17.16 -3.49 -27.50
N CYS A 11 -16.42 -2.41 -27.76
CA CYS A 11 -15.02 -2.27 -27.36
C CYS A 11 -14.96 -2.24 -25.83
N ILE A 12 -15.03 -3.41 -25.19
CA ILE A 12 -14.55 -3.58 -23.82
C ILE A 12 -13.04 -3.50 -23.92
N ILE A 13 -12.53 -2.27 -23.92
CA ILE A 13 -11.15 -1.97 -23.58
C ILE A 13 -11.02 -2.35 -22.10
N TYR A 14 -10.84 -3.66 -21.85
CA TYR A 14 -10.27 -4.16 -20.62
C TYR A 14 -8.88 -3.53 -20.54
N SER A 15 -8.84 -2.30 -20.00
CA SER A 15 -7.64 -1.71 -19.46
C SER A 15 -7.22 -2.63 -18.32
N CYS A 16 -6.48 -3.69 -18.67
CA CYS A 16 -5.73 -4.54 -17.75
C CYS A 16 -4.56 -3.75 -17.13
N SER A 17 -4.78 -2.49 -16.72
CA SER A 17 -4.03 -1.92 -15.61
C SER A 17 -4.65 -2.49 -14.34
N GLY A 18 -4.40 -3.77 -14.06
CA GLY A 18 -4.92 -4.39 -12.85
C GLY A 18 -4.46 -3.57 -11.64
N ASN A 19 -5.42 -3.00 -10.90
CA ASN A 19 -5.15 -2.17 -9.73
C ASN A 19 -4.13 -2.89 -8.83
N HIS A 20 -3.05 -2.19 -8.47
CA HIS A 20 -2.06 -2.76 -7.54
C HIS A 20 -2.55 -2.67 -6.11
N PHE A 21 -3.41 -1.69 -5.85
CA PHE A 21 -3.99 -1.44 -4.55
C PHE A 21 -5.23 -2.31 -4.32
N SER A 22 -5.36 -2.78 -3.08
CA SER A 22 -6.50 -3.53 -2.60
C SER A 22 -7.75 -2.65 -2.60
N GLN A 23 -8.92 -3.25 -2.81
CA GLN A 23 -10.21 -2.53 -2.65
C GLN A 23 -10.39 -1.90 -1.26
N TYR A 24 -9.64 -2.37 -0.25
CA TYR A 24 -9.69 -1.81 1.09
C TYR A 24 -8.85 -0.53 1.24
N SER A 25 -7.92 -0.23 0.32
CA SER A 25 -7.02 0.92 0.44
C SER A 25 -7.76 2.27 0.46
N GLN A 26 -8.91 2.35 -0.20
CA GLN A 26 -9.75 3.56 -0.21
C GLN A 26 -10.31 3.92 1.16
N TYR A 27 -10.32 2.99 2.12
CA TYR A 27 -10.81 3.22 3.49
C TYR A 27 -9.67 3.60 4.45
N ASN A 28 -8.46 3.83 3.95
CA ASN A 28 -7.36 4.27 4.80
C ASN A 28 -7.58 5.72 5.26
N THR A 29 -7.40 5.96 6.55
CA THR A 29 -7.31 7.31 7.12
C THR A 29 -5.89 7.56 7.63
N LYS A 30 -5.49 8.83 7.69
CA LYS A 30 -4.17 9.23 8.21
C LYS A 30 -4.32 10.35 9.23
N ALA A 31 -3.61 10.23 10.35
CA ALA A 31 -3.51 11.25 11.37
C ALA A 31 -2.15 11.14 12.05
N TYR A 32 -1.67 12.23 12.67
CA TYR A 32 -0.53 12.10 13.57
C TYR A 32 -0.95 11.29 14.80
N CYS A 33 -0.07 10.38 15.24
CA CYS A 33 -0.35 9.52 16.38
C CYS A 33 -0.38 10.30 17.71
N TYR A 34 0.39 11.38 17.77
CA TYR A 34 0.62 12.23 18.93
C TYR A 34 0.74 13.70 18.50
N GLU A 35 0.62 14.62 19.45
CA GLU A 35 0.66 16.07 19.19
C GLU A 35 2.01 16.56 18.70
N ASP A 36 3.10 15.88 19.05
CA ASP A 36 4.47 16.19 18.62
C ASP A 36 4.73 15.93 17.13
N ARG A 37 3.76 15.32 16.42
CA ARG A 37 3.78 14.97 15.00
C ARG A 37 4.96 14.10 14.57
N GLN A 38 5.67 13.48 15.51
CA GLN A 38 6.83 12.64 15.20
C GLN A 38 6.43 11.33 14.51
N TYR A 39 5.20 10.88 14.75
CA TYR A 39 4.67 9.62 14.22
C TYR A 39 3.37 9.84 13.46
N LEU A 40 3.26 9.21 12.30
CA LEU A 40 2.02 9.14 11.53
C LEU A 40 1.35 7.79 11.73
N CYS A 41 0.05 7.83 11.94
CA CYS A 41 -0.82 6.68 12.06
C CYS A 41 -1.67 6.57 10.80
N VAL A 42 -1.58 5.42 10.12
CA VAL A 42 -2.49 5.05 9.03
C VAL A 42 -3.42 3.96 9.55
N SER A 43 -4.72 4.21 9.53
CA SER A 43 -5.73 3.29 10.04
C SER A 43 -6.63 2.81 8.90
N ASN A 44 -7.20 1.61 9.07
CA ASN A 44 -8.24 1.09 8.20
C ASN A 44 -9.28 0.36 9.04
N ASP A 45 -10.39 1.04 9.33
CA ASP A 45 -11.40 0.55 10.27
C ASP A 45 -12.12 -0.69 9.74
N SER A 46 -12.30 -0.80 8.42
CA SER A 46 -12.86 -1.98 7.76
C SER A 46 -12.03 -3.25 8.02
N LEU A 47 -10.73 -3.09 8.18
CA LEU A 47 -9.78 -4.17 8.46
C LEU A 47 -9.30 -4.21 9.91
N LYS A 48 -9.82 -3.32 10.77
CA LYS A 48 -9.42 -3.16 12.18
C LYS A 48 -7.90 -3.10 12.37
N LEU A 49 -7.20 -2.36 11.51
CA LEU A 49 -5.74 -2.22 11.60
C LEU A 49 -5.31 -0.78 11.73
N LYS A 50 -4.14 -0.62 12.35
CA LYS A 50 -3.42 0.64 12.48
C LYS A 50 -1.94 0.40 12.22
N PHE A 51 -1.31 1.30 11.49
CA PHE A 51 0.11 1.26 11.22
C PHE A 51 0.77 2.54 11.70
N VAL A 52 1.81 2.40 12.51
CA VAL A 52 2.61 3.50 13.01
C VAL A 52 3.86 3.65 12.16
N SER A 53 4.02 4.83 11.57
CA SER A 53 5.14 5.26 10.73
C SER A 53 5.79 6.50 11.32
N PHE A 54 6.94 6.90 10.77
CA PHE A 54 7.51 8.22 11.05
C PHE A 54 6.68 9.32 10.36
N GLY A 55 6.61 10.50 11.00
CA GLY A 55 5.80 11.64 10.56
C GLY A 55 6.20 12.24 9.21
N GLY A 56 7.46 12.06 8.78
CA GLY A 56 7.98 12.56 7.50
C GLY A 56 7.52 11.81 6.25
N PHE A 57 6.90 10.62 6.42
CA PHE A 57 6.53 9.78 5.30
C PHE A 57 5.40 10.39 4.46
N LYS A 58 5.54 10.25 3.14
CA LYS A 58 4.46 10.44 2.18
C LYS A 58 3.76 9.11 1.93
N PHE A 59 2.46 9.18 1.65
CA PHE A 59 1.59 8.00 1.57
C PHE A 59 0.81 7.95 0.26
N ALA A 60 0.63 6.73 -0.23
CA ALA A 60 -0.28 6.43 -1.32
C ALA A 60 -1.20 5.27 -0.95
N SER A 61 -2.49 5.44 -1.22
CA SER A 61 -3.57 4.45 -1.12
C SER A 61 -4.15 4.10 -2.49
N SER A 62 -3.61 4.66 -3.58
CA SER A 62 -4.03 4.38 -4.95
C SER A 62 -2.85 4.38 -5.93
N ASP A 63 -3.03 3.79 -7.11
CA ASP A 63 -2.04 3.83 -8.19
C ASP A 63 -1.73 5.26 -8.65
N GLU A 64 -2.72 6.17 -8.59
CA GLU A 64 -2.54 7.57 -8.93
C GLU A 64 -1.65 8.29 -7.89
N GLU A 65 -1.96 8.14 -6.61
CA GLU A 65 -1.14 8.70 -5.54
C GLU A 65 0.28 8.13 -5.56
N PHE A 66 0.41 6.82 -5.83
CA PHE A 66 1.71 6.18 -5.96
C PHE A 66 2.55 6.84 -7.06
N LYS A 67 1.97 7.07 -8.25
CA LYS A 67 2.66 7.71 -9.38
C LYS A 67 3.13 9.13 -9.04
N ARG A 68 2.40 9.86 -8.20
CA ARG A 68 2.81 11.21 -7.74
C ARG A 68 4.01 11.16 -6.80
N LEU A 69 4.20 10.05 -6.08
CA LEU A 69 5.34 9.86 -5.17
C LEU A 69 6.53 9.19 -5.84
N ASN A 70 6.25 8.25 -6.76
CA ASN A 70 7.22 7.36 -7.36
C ASN A 70 6.86 7.11 -8.84
N ASN A 71 7.75 7.52 -9.74
CA ASN A 71 7.53 7.42 -11.20
C ASN A 71 7.56 5.98 -11.75
N LYS A 72 7.82 4.98 -10.90
CA LYS A 72 7.85 3.57 -11.29
C LYS A 72 6.47 2.91 -11.10
N LYS A 73 6.34 1.65 -11.49
CA LYS A 73 5.16 0.83 -11.13
C LYS A 73 5.32 0.27 -9.72
N PRO A 74 4.22 0.07 -8.96
CA PRO A 74 4.29 -0.61 -7.68
C PRO A 74 4.90 -2.01 -7.81
N LYS A 75 5.79 -2.39 -6.89
CA LYS A 75 6.48 -3.70 -6.92
C LYS A 75 5.59 -4.87 -6.48
N PHE A 76 4.49 -4.56 -5.78
CA PHE A 76 3.59 -5.52 -5.17
C PHE A 76 2.15 -5.37 -5.69
N LYS A 77 1.28 -6.31 -5.31
CA LYS A 77 -0.17 -6.30 -5.54
C LYS A 77 -0.89 -6.38 -4.19
N ASN A 78 -2.19 -6.14 -4.17
CA ASN A 78 -3.03 -6.06 -2.96
C ASN A 78 -2.45 -5.09 -1.92
N ILE A 79 -1.93 -3.96 -2.39
CA ILE A 79 -1.34 -2.94 -1.54
C ILE A 79 -2.46 -2.25 -0.77
N LEU A 80 -2.38 -2.23 0.56
CA LEU A 80 -3.25 -1.39 1.37
C LEU A 80 -2.76 0.05 1.31
N PHE A 81 -1.47 0.27 1.56
CA PHE A 81 -0.84 1.56 1.33
C PHE A 81 0.66 1.39 1.14
N TYR A 82 1.25 2.43 0.55
CA TYR A 82 2.68 2.61 0.33
C TYR A 82 3.16 3.83 1.11
N GLY A 83 4.33 3.72 1.74
CA GLY A 83 5.03 4.81 2.40
C GLY A 83 6.39 5.08 1.74
N ASP A 84 6.72 6.35 1.54
CA ASP A 84 8.01 6.82 1.02
C ASP A 84 8.56 7.97 1.86
N ASP A 85 9.85 7.90 2.22
CA ASP A 85 10.56 9.02 2.81
C ASP A 85 11.93 9.20 2.13
N ARG A 86 12.14 10.41 1.60
CA ARG A 86 13.36 10.77 0.86
C ARG A 86 14.55 11.09 1.77
N TYR A 87 14.31 11.47 3.02
CA TYR A 87 15.36 11.84 3.97
C TYR A 87 16.05 10.60 4.53
N ILE A 88 15.27 9.63 5.02
CA ILE A 88 15.81 8.34 5.48
C ILE A 88 15.95 7.31 4.35
N LYS A 89 15.68 7.74 3.10
CA LYS A 89 15.89 7.00 1.84
C LYS A 89 15.33 5.57 1.91
N THR A 90 14.06 5.45 2.31
CA THR A 90 13.40 4.16 2.40
C THR A 90 11.97 4.23 1.93
N ASP A 91 11.49 3.08 1.47
CA ASP A 91 10.10 2.85 1.15
C ASP A 91 9.59 1.61 1.88
N TYR A 92 8.28 1.53 2.05
CA TYR A 92 7.63 0.33 2.52
C TYR A 92 6.23 0.15 1.93
N TYR A 93 5.75 -1.08 2.00
CA TYR A 93 4.41 -1.47 1.61
C TYR A 93 3.73 -2.20 2.78
N VAL A 94 2.45 -1.93 2.97
CA VAL A 94 1.57 -2.80 3.76
C VAL A 94 0.63 -3.51 2.80
N LEU A 95 0.67 -4.84 2.82
CA LEU A 95 0.07 -5.71 1.82
C LEU A 95 -0.98 -6.60 2.47
N LEU A 96 -2.08 -6.84 1.76
CA LEU A 96 -3.10 -7.83 2.12
C LEU A 96 -2.88 -9.11 1.32
N ASP A 97 -2.84 -10.26 2.00
CA ASP A 97 -2.70 -11.60 1.41
C ASP A 97 -1.55 -11.67 0.39
N ASN A 98 -0.36 -11.22 0.81
CA ASN A 98 0.80 -11.13 -0.08
C ASN A 98 1.27 -12.53 -0.52
N LYS A 99 1.23 -12.78 -1.83
CA LYS A 99 1.64 -14.07 -2.43
C LYS A 99 3.11 -14.13 -2.84
N LYS A 100 3.79 -12.99 -2.99
CA LYS A 100 5.15 -12.95 -3.58
C LYS A 100 6.07 -12.03 -2.82
N ARG A 101 7.18 -12.58 -2.33
CA ARG A 101 8.30 -11.80 -1.78
C ARG A 101 9.26 -11.40 -2.91
N LYS A 102 9.65 -10.14 -2.92
CA LYS A 102 10.66 -9.53 -3.81
C LYS A 102 12.00 -9.41 -3.09
N LYS A 103 13.10 -9.56 -3.81
CA LYS A 103 14.46 -9.29 -3.31
C LYS A 103 14.63 -7.81 -2.96
N GLY A 104 15.50 -7.50 -2.00
CA GLY A 104 15.77 -6.12 -1.54
C GLY A 104 14.73 -5.57 -0.56
N TYR A 105 13.93 -6.44 0.06
CA TYR A 105 12.95 -6.08 1.08
C TYR A 105 13.08 -7.02 2.27
N ALA A 106 12.95 -6.48 3.47
CA ALA A 106 12.69 -7.23 4.69
C ALA A 106 11.18 -7.32 4.93
N TYR A 107 10.74 -8.39 5.58
CA TYR A 107 9.31 -8.71 5.72
C TYR A 107 8.93 -9.00 7.17
N LYS A 108 7.74 -8.54 7.55
CA LYS A 108 7.04 -8.99 8.75
C LYS A 108 5.62 -9.37 8.38
N ASP A 109 5.27 -10.63 8.62
CA ASP A 109 3.91 -11.11 8.46
C ASP A 109 3.17 -11.03 9.80
N SER A 110 1.88 -10.74 9.72
CA SER A 110 0.94 -10.68 10.83
C SER A 110 -0.41 -11.22 10.40
N ILE A 111 -1.18 -11.75 11.34
CA ILE A 111 -2.58 -12.15 11.14
C ILE A 111 -3.41 -11.26 12.07
N ILE A 112 -4.38 -10.54 11.51
CA ILE A 112 -5.35 -9.72 12.27
C ILE A 112 -6.75 -10.17 11.87
N GLY A 113 -7.54 -10.62 12.84
CA GLY A 113 -8.77 -11.37 12.55
C GLY A 113 -8.46 -12.65 11.78
N ASN A 114 -9.02 -12.79 10.58
CA ASN A 114 -8.79 -13.93 9.68
C ASN A 114 -8.12 -13.53 8.36
N ARG A 115 -7.31 -12.46 8.37
CA ARG A 115 -6.63 -11.93 7.18
C ARG A 115 -5.12 -11.88 7.40
N HIS A 116 -4.37 -12.16 6.34
CA HIS A 116 -2.91 -12.12 6.37
C HIS A 116 -2.43 -10.76 5.89
N PHE A 117 -1.53 -10.17 6.66
CA PHE A 117 -0.90 -8.90 6.34
C PHE A 117 0.61 -9.09 6.27
N THR A 118 1.24 -8.39 5.33
CA THR A 118 2.69 -8.35 5.21
C THR A 118 3.14 -6.90 5.16
N VAL A 119 4.04 -6.54 6.07
CA VAL A 119 4.83 -5.31 5.97
C VAL A 119 6.11 -5.65 5.22
N ALA A 120 6.36 -4.97 4.11
CA ALA A 120 7.59 -5.10 3.32
C ALA A 120 8.35 -3.77 3.36
N VAL A 121 9.55 -3.74 3.94
CA VAL A 121 10.38 -2.54 4.07
C VAL A 121 11.61 -2.68 3.20
N ASN A 122 11.97 -1.65 2.44
CA ASN A 122 13.18 -1.65 1.63
C ASN A 122 14.41 -1.91 2.53
N ASP A 123 15.21 -2.91 2.16
CA ASP A 123 16.28 -3.44 3.01
C ASP A 123 17.52 -2.53 3.06
N SER A 124 17.57 -1.48 2.23
CA SER A 124 18.71 -0.56 2.15
C SER A 124 18.79 0.49 3.27
N CYS A 125 17.76 0.60 4.12
CA CYS A 125 17.73 1.63 5.17
C CYS A 125 18.41 1.19 6.47
N HIS A 126 18.68 2.16 7.36
CA HIS A 126 19.29 1.89 8.65
C HIS A 126 18.48 0.88 9.48
N GLU A 127 19.16 -0.06 10.15
CA GLU A 127 18.54 -1.21 10.79
C GLU A 127 17.48 -0.83 11.83
N SER A 128 17.69 0.27 12.57
CA SER A 128 16.69 0.77 13.54
C SER A 128 15.39 1.20 12.86
N ASN A 129 15.48 1.93 11.74
CA ASN A 129 14.31 2.40 10.98
C ASN A 129 13.56 1.22 10.37
N LYS A 130 14.31 0.26 9.82
CA LYS A 130 13.75 -0.98 9.29
C LYS A 130 13.00 -1.77 10.36
N LYS A 131 13.62 -2.01 11.52
CA LYS A 131 12.99 -2.70 12.66
C LYS A 131 11.75 -1.98 13.16
N PHE A 132 11.77 -0.65 13.21
CA PHE A 132 10.62 0.15 13.61
C PHE A 132 9.45 -0.05 12.62
N LEU A 133 9.69 0.15 11.33
CA LEU A 133 8.66 0.03 10.29
C LEU A 133 8.08 -1.39 10.20
N LEU A 134 8.93 -2.41 10.30
CA LEU A 134 8.49 -3.81 10.31
C LEU A 134 7.54 -4.14 11.48
N LYS A 135 7.67 -3.42 12.61
CA LYS A 135 6.80 -3.57 13.79
C LYS A 135 5.67 -2.53 13.82
N GLY A 136 5.49 -1.75 12.76
CA GLY A 136 4.53 -0.65 12.71
C GLY A 136 3.06 -1.11 12.72
N LEU A 137 2.77 -2.30 12.20
CA LEU A 137 1.41 -2.84 12.10
C LEU A 137 0.88 -3.34 13.44
N ARG A 138 -0.31 -2.86 13.82
CA ARG A 138 -1.01 -3.13 15.07
C ARG A 138 -2.50 -3.39 14.79
N ASN A 139 -3.14 -4.14 15.69
CA ASN A 139 -4.59 -4.26 15.73
C ASN A 139 -5.21 -2.98 16.31
N LEU A 140 -6.38 -2.58 15.82
CA LEU A 140 -7.20 -1.51 16.42
C LEU A 140 -8.01 -2.02 17.61
#